data_AF-A0A202DNN5-F1
#
_entry.id   AF-A0A202DNN5-F1
#
_cell.length_a   1.000
_cell.length_b   1.000
_cell.length_c   1.000
_cell.angle_alpha   90.00
_cell.angle_beta   90.00
_cell.angle_gamma   90.00
#
_symmetry.space_group_name_H-M   'P 1'
#
loop_
_entity.id
_entity.type
_entity.pdbx_description
1 polymer ?
#
loop_
_entity_poly.entity_id
_entity_poly.type
_entity_poly.pdbx_seq_one_letter_code
_entity_poly.pdbx_strand_id
1 'polypeptide(L)'
;GKSTVDLLHRSKEVNLRCILTPEHGFRGIDEHGKKVTDGRDPKTGLPIFSLYGETTRPTDSMLSGIDTLVYDIQDVGVRFYTYIATMAQAMEEAAERDLQFVVLDRPNPIRGDIMEGDLLDPDIQRMTGYLPIPVRYGLTPAELAVWIKETHNVKVNLKIIRMKEWKRDLWFDQTYLKFVPPSPNIVDLVGALLYSGIGCFEATNISVGRGTKKPFHQFGAPWIKEKSFVCLPKRAELSWGFV
;
A
#
# COMPACT_ATOMS: atom_id res chain seq x y z
N GLY A 1 -0.81 -19.52 -3.93
CA GLY A 1 -0.06 -19.64 -2.66
C GLY A 1 -1.02 -19.84 -1.50
N LYS A 2 -0.51 -19.97 -0.26
CA LYS A 2 -1.32 -19.95 0.97
C LYS A 2 -1.22 -18.55 1.60
N SER A 3 -2.28 -18.08 2.25
CA SER A 3 -2.28 -16.81 2.98
C SER A 3 -1.41 -16.92 4.24
N THR A 4 -0.71 -15.85 4.62
CA THR A 4 0.09 -15.75 5.85
C THR A 4 -0.75 -16.00 7.10
N VAL A 5 -2.00 -15.54 7.12
CA VAL A 5 -2.97 -15.85 8.20
C VAL A 5 -3.13 -17.36 8.37
N ASP A 6 -3.29 -18.10 7.28
CA ASP A 6 -3.48 -19.56 7.34
C ASP A 6 -2.21 -20.31 7.78
N LEU A 7 -1.02 -19.74 7.52
CA LEU A 7 0.26 -20.32 7.91
C LEU A 7 0.51 -20.08 9.40
N LEU A 8 0.33 -18.84 9.86
CA LEU A 8 0.53 -18.46 11.26
C LEU A 8 -0.50 -19.14 12.17
N HIS A 9 -1.77 -19.20 11.77
CA HIS A 9 -2.82 -19.86 12.56
C HIS A 9 -2.59 -21.37 12.77
N ARG A 10 -1.88 -22.04 11.84
CA ARG A 10 -1.54 -23.47 11.97
C ARG A 10 -0.22 -23.72 12.71
N SER A 11 0.57 -22.68 12.93
CA SER A 11 1.85 -22.82 13.60
C SER A 11 1.63 -23.16 15.07
N LYS A 12 2.49 -24.03 15.62
CA LYS A 12 2.54 -24.28 17.08
C LYS A 12 3.40 -23.24 17.81
N GLU A 13 4.18 -22.46 17.08
CA GLU A 13 5.11 -21.47 17.60
C GLU A 13 4.50 -20.07 17.67
N VAL A 14 3.38 -19.85 16.96
CA VAL A 14 2.71 -18.54 16.88
C VAL A 14 1.26 -18.69 17.30
N ASN A 15 0.85 -17.88 18.27
CA ASN A 15 -0.54 -17.77 18.71
C ASN A 15 -1.20 -16.57 18.01
N LEU A 16 -1.73 -16.77 16.79
CA LEU A 16 -2.39 -15.70 16.04
C LEU A 16 -3.73 -15.34 16.71
N ARG A 17 -3.85 -14.11 17.23
CA ARG A 17 -4.99 -13.65 18.03
C ARG A 17 -6.06 -12.89 17.27
N CYS A 18 -5.66 -12.02 16.33
CA CYS A 18 -6.56 -11.19 15.56
C CYS A 18 -5.95 -10.85 14.19
N ILE A 19 -6.77 -10.28 13.32
CA ILE A 19 -6.38 -9.84 11.98
C ILE A 19 -6.77 -8.37 11.84
N LEU A 20 -5.80 -7.52 11.52
CA LEU A 20 -6.02 -6.11 11.20
C LEU A 20 -5.97 -5.96 9.68
N THR A 21 -7.02 -5.40 9.07
CA THR A 21 -7.08 -5.23 7.61
C THR A 21 -7.16 -3.75 7.24
N PRO A 22 -6.46 -3.31 6.19
CA PRO A 22 -6.68 -1.98 5.63
C PRO A 22 -7.98 -1.96 4.80
N GLU A 23 -8.00 -1.16 3.73
CA GLU A 23 -9.18 -0.83 2.92
C GLU A 23 -9.91 -2.00 2.24
N HIS A 24 -9.19 -3.05 1.82
CA HIS A 24 -9.73 -4.07 0.90
C HIS A 24 -9.69 -5.51 1.42
N GLY A 25 -9.56 -5.70 2.73
CA GLY A 25 -9.58 -7.04 3.34
C GLY A 25 -8.38 -7.88 2.93
N PHE A 26 -8.41 -9.17 3.29
CA PHE A 26 -7.25 -10.06 3.07
C PHE A 26 -7.58 -11.37 2.36
N ARG A 27 -8.86 -11.75 2.27
CA ARG A 27 -9.31 -12.99 1.60
C ARG A 27 -9.65 -12.81 0.12
N GLY A 28 -9.76 -11.57 -0.36
CA GLY A 28 -10.19 -11.27 -1.73
C GLY A 28 -11.63 -11.71 -2.04
N ILE A 29 -12.44 -11.96 -0.99
CA ILE A 29 -13.86 -12.34 -1.08
C ILE A 29 -14.76 -11.10 -0.98
N ASP A 30 -14.22 -9.97 -0.49
CA ASP A 30 -14.96 -8.72 -0.39
C ASP A 30 -15.24 -8.17 -1.80
N GLU A 31 -16.45 -8.48 -2.25
CA GLU A 31 -17.05 -8.11 -3.52
C GLU A 31 -16.82 -6.61 -3.79
N HIS A 32 -16.22 -6.31 -4.94
CA HIS A 32 -16.43 -5.03 -5.64
C HIS A 32 -16.25 -3.75 -4.81
N GLY A 33 -15.25 -3.70 -3.92
CA GLY A 33 -14.93 -2.48 -3.18
C GLY A 33 -15.88 -2.13 -2.03
N LYS A 34 -16.63 -3.11 -1.50
CA LYS A 34 -17.29 -2.95 -0.20
C LYS A 34 -16.22 -2.75 0.88
N LYS A 35 -16.45 -1.76 1.76
CA LYS A 35 -15.58 -1.50 2.91
C LYS A 35 -15.53 -2.76 3.79
N VAL A 36 -14.34 -3.16 4.20
CA VAL A 36 -14.22 -4.18 5.23
C VAL A 36 -14.70 -3.62 6.55
N THR A 37 -15.58 -4.36 7.20
CA THR A 37 -16.05 -4.07 8.56
C THR A 37 -15.45 -5.09 9.51
N ASP A 38 -15.49 -4.77 10.80
CA ASP A 38 -15.15 -5.73 11.84
C ASP A 38 -15.98 -7.01 11.70
N GLY A 39 -15.39 -8.15 12.04
CA GLY A 39 -16.01 -9.44 11.83
C GLY A 39 -15.16 -10.61 12.32
N ARG A 40 -15.36 -11.77 11.71
CA ARG A 40 -14.58 -12.98 11.98
C ARG A 40 -14.16 -13.64 10.68
N ASP A 41 -12.93 -14.13 10.63
CA ASP A 41 -12.47 -14.93 9.49
C ASP A 41 -13.20 -16.27 9.51
N PRO A 42 -13.97 -16.61 8.46
CA PRO A 42 -14.78 -17.85 8.46
C PRO A 42 -13.93 -19.11 8.52
N LYS A 43 -12.63 -19.03 8.19
CA LYS A 43 -11.72 -20.16 8.14
C LYS A 43 -10.98 -20.41 9.45
N THR A 44 -10.51 -19.36 10.11
CA THR A 44 -9.76 -19.47 11.39
C THR A 44 -10.62 -19.17 12.61
N GLY A 45 -11.79 -18.55 12.44
CA GLY A 45 -12.65 -18.07 13.51
C GLY A 45 -12.11 -16.84 14.25
N LEU A 46 -10.94 -16.32 13.85
CA LEU A 46 -10.30 -15.18 14.50
C LEU A 46 -11.05 -13.87 14.24
N PRO A 47 -11.03 -12.92 15.20
CA PRO A 47 -11.57 -11.59 14.99
C PRO A 47 -10.80 -10.86 13.88
N ILE A 48 -11.54 -10.14 13.05
CA ILE A 48 -11.06 -9.22 12.03
C ILE A 48 -11.44 -7.82 12.46
N PHE A 49 -10.48 -6.90 12.44
CA PHE A 49 -10.70 -5.47 12.68
C PHE A 49 -10.32 -4.67 11.44
N SER A 50 -11.20 -3.75 11.05
CA SER A 50 -10.96 -2.85 9.93
C SER A 50 -10.22 -1.59 10.39
N LEU A 51 -9.10 -1.29 9.73
CA LEU A 51 -8.31 -0.08 9.88
C LEU A 51 -8.59 0.89 8.74
N TYR A 52 -9.86 1.05 8.38
CA TYR A 52 -10.30 1.97 7.34
C TYR A 52 -11.63 2.65 7.69
N GLY A 53 -11.76 3.94 7.35
CA GLY A 53 -12.94 4.73 7.66
C GLY A 53 -12.81 5.43 9.01
N GLU A 54 -13.72 5.13 9.95
CA GLU A 54 -13.76 5.77 11.27
C GLU A 54 -12.54 5.38 12.13
N THR A 55 -12.13 4.12 12.06
CA THR A 55 -10.97 3.60 12.77
C THR A 55 -9.87 3.31 11.76
N THR A 56 -8.78 4.07 11.81
CA THR A 56 -7.61 3.89 10.93
C THR A 56 -6.38 3.38 11.69
N ARG A 57 -6.39 3.57 13.02
CA ARG A 57 -5.34 3.16 13.95
C ARG A 57 -5.79 1.97 14.78
N PRO A 58 -4.92 0.97 15.04
CA PRO A 58 -5.20 -0.07 16.03
C PRO A 58 -5.53 0.54 17.40
N THR A 59 -6.62 0.09 18.04
CA THR A 59 -7.03 0.60 19.36
C THR A 59 -6.49 -0.29 20.50
N ASP A 60 -6.54 0.20 21.73
CA ASP A 60 -6.19 -0.58 22.93
C ASP A 60 -6.95 -1.91 23.03
N SER A 61 -8.25 -1.88 22.69
CA SER A 61 -9.08 -3.09 22.74
C SER A 61 -8.66 -4.11 21.68
N MET A 62 -8.24 -3.66 20.49
CA MET A 62 -7.75 -4.53 19.42
C MET A 62 -6.38 -5.14 19.76
N LEU A 63 -5.54 -4.41 20.49
CA LEU A 63 -4.18 -4.80 20.84
C LEU A 63 -4.05 -5.48 22.21
N SER A 64 -5.15 -5.67 22.93
CA SER A 64 -5.14 -6.30 24.25
C SER A 64 -4.61 -7.73 24.19
N GLY A 65 -3.53 -8.00 24.95
CA GLY A 65 -2.87 -9.30 24.99
C GLY A 65 -2.08 -9.66 23.72
N ILE A 66 -1.81 -8.68 22.86
CA ILE A 66 -0.90 -8.81 21.71
C ILE A 66 0.50 -8.39 22.14
N ASP A 67 1.52 -9.17 21.77
CA ASP A 67 2.94 -8.82 21.98
C ASP A 67 3.64 -8.37 20.68
N THR A 68 3.10 -8.75 19.52
CA THR A 68 3.72 -8.57 18.21
C THR A 68 2.69 -8.24 17.14
N LEU A 69 2.92 -7.16 16.39
CA LEU A 69 2.24 -6.88 15.12
C LEU A 69 3.09 -7.35 13.94
N VAL A 70 2.46 -8.00 12.96
CA VAL A 70 3.12 -8.47 11.73
C VAL A 70 2.51 -7.78 10.53
N TYR A 71 3.30 -7.03 9.78
CA TYR A 71 2.94 -6.41 8.51
C TYR A 71 3.39 -7.29 7.35
N ASP A 72 2.44 -7.80 6.58
CA ASP A 72 2.69 -8.62 5.38
C ASP A 72 1.69 -8.27 4.27
N ILE A 73 1.89 -7.11 3.64
CA ILE A 73 0.98 -6.56 2.64
C ILE A 73 1.79 -6.13 1.41
N GLN A 74 1.30 -6.50 0.22
CA GLN A 74 1.87 -6.03 -1.05
C GLN A 74 1.39 -4.60 -1.34
N ASP A 75 2.32 -3.65 -1.30
CA ASP A 75 2.12 -2.26 -1.71
C ASP A 75 2.33 -2.09 -3.23
N VAL A 76 2.05 -0.88 -3.76
CA VAL A 76 2.21 -0.52 -5.18
C VAL A 76 3.32 0.49 -5.47
N GLY A 77 4.03 0.99 -4.46
CA GLY A 77 5.14 1.93 -4.58
C GLY A 77 4.73 3.39 -4.73
N VAL A 78 3.48 3.73 -4.41
CA VAL A 78 2.89 5.07 -4.63
C VAL A 78 2.38 5.68 -3.32
N ARG A 79 2.76 6.93 -3.02
CA ARG A 79 2.49 7.61 -1.74
C ARG A 79 1.02 7.64 -1.31
N PHE A 80 0.12 7.83 -2.27
CA PHE A 80 -1.31 7.93 -1.99
C PHE A 80 -2.03 6.58 -1.93
N TYR A 81 -1.29 5.47 -2.01
CA TYR A 81 -1.81 4.14 -1.70
C TYR A 81 -1.76 3.89 -0.18
N THR A 82 -2.92 3.72 0.44
CA THR A 82 -3.12 3.91 1.89
C THR A 82 -2.45 2.85 2.79
N TYR A 83 -1.94 1.75 2.23
CA TYR A 83 -1.34 0.67 3.02
C TYR A 83 -0.07 1.08 3.75
N ILE A 84 0.68 2.06 3.23
CA ILE A 84 1.84 2.62 3.91
C ILE A 84 1.44 3.52 5.09
N ALA A 85 0.30 4.20 5.00
CA ALA A 85 -0.24 4.98 6.12
C ALA A 85 -0.70 4.04 7.23
N THR A 86 -1.39 2.94 6.90
CA THR A 86 -1.73 1.88 7.86
C THR A 86 -0.48 1.30 8.54
N MET A 87 0.62 1.07 7.79
CA MET A 87 1.88 0.60 8.37
C MET A 87 2.44 1.62 9.37
N ALA A 88 2.55 2.89 8.97
CA ALA A 88 3.11 3.94 9.81
C ALA A 88 2.31 4.12 11.11
N GLN A 89 0.99 4.19 10.99
CA GLN A 89 0.10 4.28 12.14
C GLN A 89 0.21 3.06 13.06
N ALA A 90 0.22 1.84 12.52
CA ALA A 90 0.39 0.64 13.33
C ALA A 90 1.78 0.55 14.00
N MET A 91 2.82 1.09 13.38
CA MET A 91 4.15 1.22 14.00
C MET A 91 4.16 2.21 15.16
N GLU A 92 3.48 3.35 15.03
CA GLU A 92 3.30 4.33 16.10
C GLU A 92 2.55 3.70 17.29
N GLU A 93 1.41 3.04 17.03
CA GLU A 93 0.63 2.37 18.08
C GLU A 93 1.40 1.23 18.76
N ALA A 94 2.24 0.51 18.01
CA ALA A 94 3.12 -0.51 18.56
C ALA A 94 4.20 0.10 19.46
N ALA A 95 4.77 1.24 19.08
CA ALA A 95 5.77 1.94 19.90
C ALA A 95 5.18 2.41 21.23
N GLU A 96 3.98 2.97 21.23
CA GLU A 96 3.31 3.47 22.44
C GLU A 96 3.00 2.37 23.46
N ARG A 97 2.94 1.11 23.02
CA ARG A 97 2.57 -0.06 23.82
C ARG A 97 3.72 -1.06 24.00
N ASP A 98 4.94 -0.67 23.66
CA ASP A 98 6.14 -1.50 23.72
C ASP A 98 6.00 -2.86 22.98
N LEU A 99 5.22 -2.88 21.90
CA LEU A 99 5.01 -4.07 21.07
C LEU A 99 6.16 -4.26 20.07
N GLN A 100 6.46 -5.51 19.74
CA GLN A 100 7.29 -5.80 18.58
C GLN A 100 6.52 -5.53 17.29
N PHE A 101 7.18 -4.92 16.31
CA PHE A 101 6.62 -4.75 14.97
C PHE A 101 7.49 -5.48 13.95
N VAL A 102 6.93 -6.49 13.29
CA VAL A 102 7.62 -7.32 12.30
C VAL A 102 7.15 -6.95 10.91
N VAL A 103 8.07 -6.63 9.99
CA VAL A 103 7.75 -6.48 8.56
C VAL A 103 8.26 -7.68 7.80
N LEU A 104 7.35 -8.39 7.12
CA LEU A 104 7.68 -9.38 6.11
C LEU A 104 7.85 -8.64 4.78
N ASP A 105 9.11 -8.43 4.39
CA ASP A 105 9.42 -7.54 3.28
C ASP A 105 8.90 -8.07 1.94
N ARG A 106 8.56 -7.15 1.03
CA ARG A 106 7.99 -7.45 -0.30
C ARG A 106 8.56 -6.53 -1.37
N PRO A 107 8.58 -6.96 -2.65
CA PRO A 107 9.09 -6.12 -3.73
C PRO A 107 8.26 -4.84 -3.86
N ASN A 108 8.94 -3.70 -4.08
CA ASN A 108 8.29 -2.55 -4.68
C ASN A 108 8.01 -2.89 -6.17
N PRO A 109 6.74 -2.94 -6.61
CA PRO A 109 6.42 -3.44 -7.95
C PRO A 109 6.86 -2.50 -9.07
N ILE A 110 7.10 -1.23 -8.74
CA ILE A 110 7.52 -0.18 -9.66
C ILE A 110 8.96 0.25 -9.36
N ARG A 111 9.84 -0.70 -9.05
CA ARG A 111 11.27 -0.53 -8.77
C ARG A 111 11.58 0.24 -7.49
N GLY A 112 12.70 -0.11 -6.87
CA GLY A 112 13.28 0.60 -5.72
C GLY A 112 14.36 1.61 -6.10
N ASP A 113 14.83 1.68 -7.34
CA ASP A 113 15.91 2.60 -7.72
C ASP A 113 15.42 3.89 -8.40
N ILE A 114 14.11 4.11 -8.46
CA ILE A 114 13.49 5.30 -9.05
C ILE A 114 12.63 6.02 -8.02
N MET A 115 12.86 7.32 -7.86
CA MET A 115 12.04 8.23 -7.07
C MET A 115 11.56 9.39 -7.94
N GLU A 116 10.26 9.68 -7.91
CA GLU A 116 9.64 10.69 -8.77
C GLU A 116 8.54 11.47 -8.02
N GLY A 117 8.40 12.75 -8.34
CA GLY A 117 7.41 13.67 -7.76
C GLY A 117 7.89 14.41 -6.50
N ASP A 118 7.20 15.48 -6.16
CA ASP A 118 7.53 16.31 -5.00
C ASP A 118 7.17 15.63 -3.67
N LEU A 119 7.84 16.08 -2.60
CA LEU A 119 7.47 15.73 -1.24
C LEU A 119 6.04 16.19 -0.94
N LEU A 120 5.40 15.54 0.04
CA LEU A 120 4.08 15.97 0.48
C LEU A 120 4.19 17.32 1.20
N ASP A 121 3.27 18.23 0.91
CA ASP A 121 3.11 19.46 1.66
C ASP A 121 2.88 19.13 3.15
N PRO A 122 3.68 19.69 4.09
CA PRO A 122 3.55 19.39 5.52
C PRO A 122 2.18 19.74 6.12
N ASP A 123 1.42 20.64 5.49
CA ASP A 123 0.07 21.02 5.93
C ASP A 123 -0.99 19.96 5.56
N ILE A 124 -0.64 18.99 4.71
CA ILE A 124 -1.53 17.88 4.34
C ILE A 124 -1.33 16.72 5.30
N GLN A 125 -2.38 16.42 6.07
CA GLN A 125 -2.45 15.22 6.91
C GLN A 125 -3.70 14.42 6.57
N ARG A 126 -3.55 13.39 5.74
CA ARG A 126 -4.63 12.48 5.31
C ARG A 126 -4.12 11.05 5.18
N MET A 127 -5.01 10.05 5.18
CA MET A 127 -4.60 8.66 4.91
C MET A 127 -3.93 8.48 3.54
N THR A 128 -4.32 9.26 2.54
CA THR A 128 -3.71 9.29 1.19
C THR A 128 -2.48 10.20 1.10
N GLY A 129 -2.04 10.78 2.21
CA GLY A 129 -0.91 11.70 2.30
C GLY A 129 -0.47 11.78 3.75
N TYR A 130 0.11 10.69 4.25
CA TYR A 130 0.51 10.55 5.65
C TYR A 130 2.01 10.73 5.86
N LEU A 131 2.81 10.35 4.86
CA LEU A 131 4.27 10.37 4.91
C LEU A 131 4.82 11.46 3.97
N PRO A 132 5.79 12.29 4.40
CA PRO A 132 6.42 13.31 3.58
C PRO A 132 7.46 12.71 2.62
N ILE A 133 7.00 11.86 1.71
CA ILE A 133 7.80 11.16 0.70
C ILE A 133 7.39 11.60 -0.72
N PRO A 134 8.23 11.35 -1.76
CA PRO A 134 7.85 11.54 -3.16
C PRO A 134 6.62 10.71 -3.57
N VAL A 135 5.98 11.05 -4.69
CA VAL A 135 4.81 10.29 -5.20
C VAL A 135 5.18 8.84 -5.49
N ARG A 136 6.26 8.61 -6.23
CA ARG A 136 6.90 7.30 -6.35
C ARG A 136 8.13 7.32 -5.45
N TYR A 137 8.06 6.62 -4.34
CA TYR A 137 9.01 6.79 -3.24
C TYR A 137 10.19 5.81 -3.27
N GLY A 138 10.17 4.80 -4.14
CA GLY A 138 11.34 3.96 -4.41
C GLY A 138 11.84 3.10 -3.24
N LEU A 139 10.99 2.73 -2.28
CA LEU A 139 11.37 1.88 -1.15
C LEU A 139 10.55 0.59 -1.11
N THR A 140 11.10 -0.49 -0.56
CA THR A 140 10.29 -1.63 -0.13
C THR A 140 9.53 -1.30 1.16
N PRO A 141 8.50 -2.07 1.56
CA PRO A 141 7.85 -1.89 2.86
C PRO A 141 8.84 -1.93 4.02
N ALA A 142 9.85 -2.81 4.00
CA ALA A 142 10.86 -2.84 5.06
C ALA A 142 11.74 -1.60 5.10
N GLU A 143 12.21 -1.15 3.93
CA GLU A 143 13.02 0.07 3.83
C GLU A 143 12.22 1.30 4.27
N LEU A 144 10.93 1.35 3.90
CA LEU A 144 10.01 2.39 4.36
C LEU A 144 9.78 2.33 5.88
N ALA A 145 9.63 1.14 6.46
CA ALA A 145 9.52 0.99 7.92
C ALA A 145 10.77 1.52 8.64
N VAL A 146 11.97 1.22 8.12
CA VAL A 146 13.20 1.80 8.67
C VAL A 146 13.20 3.32 8.52
N TRP A 147 12.82 3.84 7.35
CA TRP A 147 12.74 5.29 7.13
C TRP A 147 11.75 5.98 8.07
N ILE A 148 10.56 5.40 8.30
CA ILE A 148 9.55 5.90 9.24
C ILE A 148 10.14 5.93 10.66
N LYS A 149 10.76 4.83 11.09
CA LYS A 149 11.37 4.70 12.41
C LYS A 149 12.36 5.84 12.68
N GLU A 150 13.29 6.07 11.75
CA GLU A 150 14.36 7.06 11.90
C GLU A 150 13.84 8.50 11.73
N THR A 151 13.02 8.76 10.71
CA THR A 151 12.61 10.13 10.34
C THR A 151 11.50 10.67 11.24
N HIS A 152 10.58 9.81 11.70
CA HIS A 152 9.49 10.18 12.60
C HIS A 152 9.82 9.89 14.07
N ASN A 153 11.05 9.45 14.39
CA ASN A 153 11.51 9.12 15.73
C ASN A 153 10.58 8.12 16.47
N VAL A 154 10.04 7.15 15.74
CA VAL A 154 9.14 6.12 16.27
C VAL A 154 9.97 5.08 17.01
N LYS A 155 9.89 5.03 18.33
CA LYS A 155 10.71 4.13 19.19
C LYS A 155 10.19 2.69 19.21
N VAL A 156 9.78 2.15 18.06
CA VAL A 156 9.24 0.78 17.95
C VAL A 156 10.36 -0.27 17.95
N ASN A 157 10.09 -1.42 18.57
CA ASN A 157 10.91 -2.62 18.45
C ASN A 157 10.70 -3.28 17.07
N LEU A 158 11.35 -2.70 16.05
CA LEU A 158 11.23 -3.12 14.66
C LEU A 158 12.09 -4.35 14.34
N LYS A 159 11.47 -5.38 13.78
CA LYS A 159 12.14 -6.56 13.20
C LYS A 159 11.82 -6.68 11.72
N ILE A 160 12.85 -6.73 10.89
CA ILE A 160 12.70 -6.89 9.44
C ILE A 160 13.04 -8.32 9.02
N ILE A 161 12.13 -8.98 8.31
CA ILE A 161 12.41 -10.22 7.59
C ILE A 161 12.69 -9.85 6.13
N ARG A 162 13.98 -9.69 5.80
CA ARG A 162 14.44 -9.23 4.48
C ARG A 162 14.15 -10.26 3.40
N MET A 163 13.79 -9.79 2.21
CA MET A 163 13.81 -10.61 1.01
C MET A 163 15.24 -11.09 0.70
N LYS A 164 15.33 -12.22 0.01
CA LYS A 164 16.56 -12.70 -0.61
C LYS A 164 16.49 -12.43 -2.11
N GLU A 165 17.63 -12.12 -2.71
CA GLU A 165 17.84 -12.00 -4.17
C GLU A 165 17.06 -10.88 -4.89
N TRP A 166 16.20 -10.14 -4.20
CA TRP A 166 15.60 -8.93 -4.77
C TRP A 166 16.66 -7.84 -4.97
N LYS A 167 16.62 -7.18 -6.12
CA LYS A 167 17.44 -6.03 -6.46
C LYS A 167 16.55 -4.83 -6.76
N ARG A 168 17.04 -3.63 -6.45
CA ARG A 168 16.27 -2.39 -6.55
C ARG A 168 15.82 -2.05 -7.97
N ASP A 169 16.56 -2.51 -8.98
CA ASP A 169 16.31 -2.29 -10.40
C ASP A 169 15.32 -3.28 -11.02
N LEU A 170 14.86 -4.30 -10.26
CA LEU A 170 13.88 -5.26 -10.75
C LEU A 170 12.47 -4.67 -10.77
N TRP A 171 11.80 -4.88 -11.90
CA TRP A 171 10.34 -4.82 -12.00
C TRP A 171 9.71 -6.06 -11.34
N PHE A 172 8.45 -5.95 -10.93
CA PHE A 172 7.76 -7.07 -10.27
C PHE A 172 7.69 -8.34 -11.13
N ASP A 173 7.46 -8.20 -12.44
CA ASP A 173 7.38 -9.29 -13.41
C ASP A 173 8.74 -9.93 -13.72
N GLN A 174 9.83 -9.32 -13.28
CA GLN A 174 11.17 -9.91 -13.30
C GLN A 174 11.46 -10.72 -12.02
N THR A 175 10.55 -10.68 -11.03
CA THR A 175 10.59 -11.58 -9.88
C THR A 175 9.90 -12.90 -10.21
N TYR A 176 10.12 -13.93 -9.39
CA TYR A 176 9.41 -15.21 -9.50
C TYR A 176 8.02 -15.20 -8.85
N LEU A 177 7.50 -14.03 -8.46
CA LEU A 177 6.25 -13.90 -7.73
C LEU A 177 5.06 -13.68 -8.68
N LYS A 178 3.94 -14.33 -8.37
CA LYS A 178 2.67 -14.04 -9.02
C LYS A 178 2.11 -12.72 -8.50
N PHE A 179 1.81 -11.78 -9.39
CA PHE A 179 1.07 -10.57 -9.03
C PHE A 179 -0.36 -10.93 -8.65
N VAL A 180 -0.75 -10.57 -7.43
CA VAL A 180 -2.12 -10.67 -6.95
C VAL A 180 -2.62 -9.23 -6.78
N PRO A 181 -3.71 -8.82 -7.45
CA PRO A 181 -4.27 -7.48 -7.32
C PRO A 181 -4.41 -7.06 -5.86
N PRO A 182 -3.69 -6.02 -5.41
CA PRO A 182 -3.72 -5.59 -4.02
C PRO A 182 -4.98 -4.77 -3.69
N SER A 183 -5.73 -4.32 -4.70
CA SER A 183 -7.02 -3.64 -4.58
C SER A 183 -7.89 -3.90 -5.81
N PRO A 184 -9.21 -3.62 -5.74
CA PRO A 184 -10.11 -3.80 -6.89
C PRO A 184 -9.74 -2.96 -8.13
N ASN A 185 -9.02 -1.85 -7.96
CA ASN A 185 -8.68 -0.94 -9.06
C ASN A 185 -7.21 -1.05 -9.52
N ILE A 186 -6.33 -1.68 -8.74
CA ILE A 186 -4.99 -2.07 -9.22
C ILE A 186 -5.03 -3.54 -9.66
N VAL A 187 -5.48 -3.74 -10.90
CA VAL A 187 -5.77 -5.08 -11.45
C VAL A 187 -4.56 -5.73 -12.13
N ASP A 188 -3.56 -4.95 -12.54
CA ASP A 188 -2.33 -5.41 -13.17
C ASP A 188 -1.14 -4.47 -12.87
N LEU A 189 0.07 -4.89 -13.26
CA LEU A 189 1.32 -4.15 -13.02
C LEU A 189 1.39 -2.84 -13.80
N VAL A 190 0.79 -2.78 -14.99
CA VAL A 190 0.74 -1.55 -15.80
C VAL A 190 -0.12 -0.52 -15.08
N GLY A 191 -1.26 -0.92 -14.52
CA GLY A 191 -2.11 -0.09 -13.70
C GLY A 191 -1.39 0.40 -12.44
N ALA A 192 -0.62 -0.46 -11.76
CA ALA A 192 0.20 -0.06 -10.61
C ALA A 192 1.25 1.00 -10.98
N LEU A 193 1.92 0.85 -12.13
CA LEU A 193 2.86 1.85 -12.64
C LEU A 193 2.16 3.15 -13.01
N LEU A 194 1.12 3.09 -13.83
CA LEU A 194 0.40 4.28 -14.28
C LEU A 194 -0.33 4.99 -13.14
N TYR A 195 -0.68 4.30 -12.06
CA TYR A 195 -1.26 4.89 -10.86
C TYR A 195 -0.39 6.00 -10.28
N SER A 196 0.95 5.87 -10.36
CA SER A 196 1.88 6.90 -9.89
C SER A 196 1.71 8.26 -10.59
N GLY A 197 1.24 8.26 -11.85
CA GLY A 197 1.00 9.48 -12.61
C GLY A 197 -0.49 9.83 -12.75
N ILE A 198 -1.34 8.86 -13.05
CA ILE A 198 -2.77 9.07 -13.31
C ILE A 198 -3.58 9.17 -12.00
N GLY A 199 -3.12 8.57 -10.91
CA GLY A 199 -3.84 8.57 -9.63
C GLY A 199 -4.05 9.97 -9.04
N CYS A 200 -3.22 10.97 -9.38
CA CYS A 200 -3.43 12.33 -8.91
C CYS A 200 -4.72 12.98 -9.45
N PHE A 201 -5.20 12.54 -10.62
CA PHE A 201 -6.45 13.04 -11.20
C PHE A 201 -7.69 12.62 -10.40
N GLU A 202 -7.57 11.70 -9.44
CA GLU A 202 -8.66 11.35 -8.52
C GLU A 202 -9.09 12.52 -7.63
N ALA A 203 -8.24 13.54 -7.48
CA ALA A 203 -8.58 14.80 -6.82
C ALA A 203 -9.32 15.80 -7.74
N THR A 204 -9.63 15.40 -8.97
CA THR A 204 -10.28 16.24 -9.99
C THR A 204 -11.59 15.61 -10.48
N ASN A 205 -12.27 16.25 -11.43
CA ASN A 205 -13.45 15.70 -12.11
C ASN A 205 -13.10 14.88 -13.37
N ILE A 206 -11.84 14.50 -13.56
CA ILE A 206 -11.38 13.62 -14.64
C ILE A 206 -11.53 12.16 -14.18
N SER A 207 -12.18 11.33 -15.00
CA SER A 207 -12.21 9.89 -14.77
C SER A 207 -10.82 9.30 -15.00
N VAL A 208 -10.37 8.45 -14.10
CA VAL A 208 -9.13 7.67 -14.20
C VAL A 208 -9.40 6.21 -14.63
N GLY A 209 -10.56 5.96 -15.24
CA GLY A 209 -10.95 4.64 -15.71
C GLY A 209 -11.44 3.68 -14.64
N ARG A 210 -11.66 4.10 -13.39
CA ARG A 210 -12.39 3.30 -12.39
C ARG A 210 -13.77 2.92 -12.92
N GLY A 211 -14.24 1.71 -12.58
CA GLY A 211 -15.49 1.14 -13.11
C GLY A 211 -15.35 0.52 -14.51
N THR A 212 -14.17 0.57 -15.13
CA THR A 212 -13.88 -0.13 -16.39
C THR A 212 -13.05 -1.40 -16.16
N LYS A 213 -12.79 -2.17 -17.21
CA LYS A 213 -11.94 -3.38 -17.13
C LYS A 213 -10.45 -3.07 -16.87
N LYS A 214 -10.01 -1.83 -17.10
CA LYS A 214 -8.61 -1.41 -16.95
C LYS A 214 -8.51 -0.03 -16.28
N PRO A 215 -8.77 0.08 -14.96
CA PRO A 215 -8.56 1.32 -14.24
C PRO A 215 -7.10 1.78 -14.33
N PHE A 216 -6.88 3.10 -14.35
CA PHE A 216 -5.57 3.76 -14.48
C PHE A 216 -4.82 3.52 -15.79
N HIS A 217 -5.38 2.78 -16.75
CA HIS A 217 -4.81 2.69 -18.11
C HIS A 217 -5.25 3.86 -19.01
N GLN A 218 -6.17 4.68 -18.52
CA GLN A 218 -6.82 5.74 -19.25
C GLN A 218 -7.26 6.84 -18.29
N PHE A 219 -7.37 8.06 -18.82
CA PHE A 219 -8.04 9.15 -18.15
C PHE A 219 -8.86 9.95 -19.15
N GLY A 220 -9.95 10.57 -18.70
CA GLY A 220 -10.82 11.31 -19.60
C GLY A 220 -12.01 11.96 -18.90
N ALA A 221 -12.65 12.90 -19.59
CA ALA A 221 -13.91 13.49 -19.16
C ALA A 221 -14.77 13.83 -20.39
N PRO A 222 -16.11 13.91 -20.27
CA PRO A 222 -17.00 14.17 -21.40
C PRO A 222 -16.72 15.48 -22.15
N TRP A 223 -16.06 16.43 -21.49
CA TRP A 223 -15.67 17.73 -22.05
C TRP A 223 -14.28 17.74 -22.70
N ILE A 224 -13.50 16.66 -22.60
CA ILE A 224 -12.22 16.52 -23.31
C ILE A 224 -12.50 16.09 -24.75
N LYS A 225 -12.19 16.97 -25.70
CA LYS A 225 -12.36 16.68 -27.13
C LYS A 225 -11.23 15.75 -27.61
N GLU A 226 -11.61 14.66 -28.27
CA GLU A 226 -10.73 13.55 -28.69
C GLU A 226 -9.51 13.97 -29.54
N LYS A 227 -9.59 15.12 -30.23
CA LYS A 227 -8.55 15.61 -31.14
C LYS A 227 -7.26 16.12 -30.47
N SER A 228 -7.18 16.18 -29.15
CA SER A 228 -5.99 16.65 -28.41
C SER A 228 -5.22 15.56 -27.67
N PHE A 229 -5.65 14.29 -27.70
CA PHE A 229 -4.79 13.17 -27.31
C PHE A 229 -3.81 12.87 -28.45
N VAL A 230 -2.84 13.76 -28.63
CA VAL A 230 -1.64 13.42 -29.37
C VAL A 230 -1.02 12.24 -28.62
N CYS A 231 -0.95 11.09 -29.28
CA CYS A 231 -0.10 9.99 -28.86
C CYS A 231 1.29 10.60 -28.64
N LEU A 232 1.68 10.84 -27.38
CA LEU A 232 3.00 11.38 -27.07
C LEU A 232 4.00 10.41 -27.72
N PRO A 233 4.75 10.82 -28.75
CA PRO A 233 5.65 9.92 -29.43
C PRO A 233 6.67 9.40 -28.41
N LYS A 234 7.13 8.15 -28.62
CA LYS A 234 8.23 7.51 -27.89
C LYS A 234 9.29 8.55 -27.49
N ARG A 235 9.49 8.75 -26.18
CA ARG A 235 10.30 9.83 -25.60
C ARG A 235 9.82 11.22 -26.05
N ALA A 236 8.75 11.72 -25.44
CA ALA A 236 8.64 13.16 -25.28
C ALA A 236 9.78 13.59 -24.37
N GLU A 237 10.81 14.23 -24.93
CA GLU A 237 11.69 15.10 -24.16
C GLU A 237 10.80 16.20 -23.57
N LEU A 238 10.28 15.97 -22.36
CA LEU A 238 9.51 16.95 -21.61
C LEU A 238 10.48 18.01 -21.09
N SER A 239 10.94 18.88 -21.99
CA SER A 239 11.60 20.12 -21.62
C SER A 239 10.53 21.08 -21.11
N TRP A 240 10.46 21.29 -19.80
CA TRP A 240 9.63 22.32 -19.20
C TRP A 240 10.21 23.69 -19.55
N GLY A 241 9.77 24.26 -20.67
CA GLY A 241 9.95 25.67 -20.97
C GLY A 241 8.99 26.48 -20.11
N PHE A 242 9.49 27.07 -19.03
CA PHE A 242 8.76 28.11 -18.32
C PHE A 242 8.68 29.34 -19.25
N VAL A 243 7.45 29.78 -19.53
CA VAL A 243 7.15 31.13 -20.05
C VAL A 243 6.72 31.99 -18.89
#